data_AF-A0A109UTX2-F1
#
_entry.id   AF-A0A109UTX2-F1
#
_cell.length_a   1.000
_cell.length_b   1.000
_cell.length_c   1.000
_cell.angle_alpha   90.00
_cell.angle_beta   90.00
_cell.angle_gamma   90.00
#
_symmetry.space_group_name_H-M   'P 1'
#
loop_
_entity.id
_entity.type
_entity.pdbx_description
1 polymer ?
#
loop_
_entity_poly.entity_id
_entity_poly.type
_entity_poly.pdbx_seq_one_letter_code
_entity_poly.pdbx_strand_id
1 'polypeptide(L)'
;CLYLNIWVPTKTRLRHGRGLNFGNNDYFQDDEDFQRQHQSKGGLAMLVWIYGGGFMSGTSTLDVYNAEILAAVGNVIVASMQYRVGAFGFFYL
;
A
#
# COMPACT_ATOMS: atom_id res chain seq x y z
N CYS A 1 8.38 -13.40 -16.84
CA CYS A 1 8.65 -12.20 -16.02
C CYS A 1 7.47 -11.77 -15.15
N LEU A 2 6.31 -12.45 -15.14
CA LEU A 2 5.09 -11.94 -14.49
C LEU A 2 5.16 -12.05 -12.96
N TYR A 3 5.56 -10.96 -12.32
CA TYR A 3 5.49 -10.75 -10.88
C TYR A 3 5.19 -9.28 -10.59
N LEU A 4 4.85 -8.98 -9.34
CA LEU A 4 4.49 -7.66 -8.85
C LEU A 4 5.27 -7.36 -7.57
N ASN A 5 5.75 -6.13 -7.44
CA ASN A 5 6.29 -5.59 -6.19
C ASN A 5 5.21 -4.74 -5.52
N ILE A 6 5.07 -4.84 -4.19
CA ILE A 6 4.05 -4.11 -3.42
C ILE A 6 4.72 -3.40 -2.24
N TRP A 7 4.42 -2.11 -2.10
CA TRP A 7 4.83 -1.27 -0.97
C TRP A 7 3.60 -0.82 -0.19
N VAL A 8 3.57 -1.11 1.10
CA VAL A 8 2.46 -0.76 2.00
C VAL A 8 2.96 0.23 3.05
N PRO A 9 2.31 1.40 3.20
CA PRO A 9 2.68 2.35 4.22
C PRO A 9 2.33 1.82 5.60
N THR A 10 3.32 1.80 6.51
CA THR A 10 3.10 1.42 7.90
C THR A 10 2.84 2.67 8.75
N LYS A 11 1.67 2.74 9.36
CA LYS A 11 1.41 3.74 10.41
C LYS A 11 2.03 3.20 11.70
N THR A 12 3.13 3.79 12.14
CA THR A 12 3.69 3.53 13.46
C THR A 12 2.69 4.01 14.51
N ARG A 13 1.81 3.10 14.97
CA ARG A 13 1.09 3.31 16.23
C ARG A 13 2.12 3.19 17.34
N LEU A 14 2.66 4.32 17.78
CA LEU A 14 3.35 4.40 19.05
C LEU A 14 2.35 4.01 20.14
N ARG A 15 2.44 2.76 20.59
CA ARG A 15 1.64 2.24 21.70
C ARG A 15 2.21 2.84 22.99
N HIS A 16 1.92 4.11 23.23
CA HIS A 16 2.13 4.74 24.53
C HIS A 16 0.95 4.38 25.44
N GLY A 17 1.27 3.89 26.64
CA GLY A 17 0.30 3.72 27.73
C GLY A 17 0.08 2.27 28.20
N ARG A 18 1.08 1.65 28.80
CA ARG A 18 0.84 0.62 29.82
C ARG A 18 1.13 1.23 31.20
N GLY A 19 0.32 2.22 31.56
CA GLY A 19 0.14 2.65 32.94
C GLY A 19 -0.98 1.81 33.54
N LEU A 20 -0.67 1.04 34.58
CA LEU A 20 -1.66 0.32 35.38
C LEU A 20 -2.47 1.36 36.17
N ASN A 21 -3.68 1.70 35.71
CA ASN A 21 -4.68 2.35 36.55
C ASN A 21 -5.81 1.34 36.81
N PHE A 22 -5.86 0.90 38.06
CA PHE A 22 -6.97 0.15 38.62
C PHE A 22 -8.18 1.09 38.79
N GLY A 23 -9.31 0.68 38.23
CA GLY A 23 -10.61 1.27 38.49
C GLY A 23 -10.98 2.39 37.54
N ASN A 24 -11.89 2.12 36.61
CA ASN A 24 -13.17 2.82 36.46
C ASN A 24 -13.90 2.30 35.21
N ASN A 25 -15.02 1.60 35.43
CA ASN A 25 -16.12 1.32 34.49
C ASN A 25 -15.78 1.36 32.99
N ASP A 26 -15.15 0.29 32.49
CA ASP A 26 -14.82 0.11 31.07
C ASP A 26 -16.04 -0.27 30.19
N TYR A 27 -17.24 -0.38 30.76
CA TYR A 27 -18.46 -0.81 30.06
C TYR A 27 -19.11 0.27 29.17
N PHE A 28 -18.59 1.51 29.16
CA PHE A 28 -19.16 2.63 28.39
C PHE A 28 -18.31 3.07 27.19
N GLN A 29 -17.26 2.32 26.83
CA GLN A 29 -16.34 2.71 25.76
C GLN A 29 -16.54 1.92 24.44
N ASP A 30 -17.30 0.81 24.45
CA ASP A 30 -17.50 -0.04 23.27
C ASP A 30 -18.45 0.58 22.22
N ASP A 31 -19.43 1.40 22.64
CA ASP A 31 -20.44 1.99 21.74
C ASP A 31 -19.88 3.14 20.87
N GLU A 32 -18.88 3.86 21.37
CA GLU A 32 -18.14 4.90 20.63
C GLU A 32 -17.26 4.28 19.53
N ASP A 33 -16.70 3.09 19.76
CA ASP A 33 -15.88 2.38 18.78
C ASP A 33 -16.72 1.64 17.72
N PHE A 34 -17.99 1.34 18.01
CA PHE A 34 -18.94 0.84 17.00
C PHE A 34 -19.36 1.93 16.00
N GLN A 35 -19.54 3.18 16.47
CA GLN A 35 -19.87 4.30 15.57
C GLN A 35 -18.69 4.78 14.73
N ARG A 36 -17.44 4.67 15.22
CA ARG A 36 -16.24 5.03 14.42
C ARG A 36 -15.90 4.05 13.30
N GLN A 37 -16.40 2.81 13.35
CA GLN A 37 -16.16 1.81 12.29
C GLN A 37 -17.03 2.02 11.05
N HIS A 38 -18.16 2.70 11.18
CA HIS A 38 -19.04 3.05 10.05
C HIS A 38 -18.66 4.34 9.33
N GLN A 39 -17.66 5.07 9.82
CA GLN A 39 -17.13 6.25 9.15
C GLN A 39 -16.04 5.82 8.15
N SER A 40 -16.45 5.02 7.17
CA SER A 40 -15.62 4.29 6.21
C SER A 40 -14.31 3.74 6.82
N LYS A 41 -14.15 2.42 6.86
CA LYS A 41 -12.79 1.86 6.66
C LYS A 41 -12.34 2.33 5.28
N GLY A 42 -11.88 3.57 5.17
CA GLY A 42 -11.39 4.17 3.95
C GLY A 42 -10.21 3.32 3.55
N GLY A 43 -10.40 2.46 2.55
CA GLY A 43 -9.31 1.69 1.98
C GLY A 43 -8.18 2.65 1.61
N LEU A 44 -6.93 2.24 1.84
CA LEU A 44 -5.79 3.00 1.36
C LEU A 44 -5.89 3.07 -0.17
N ALA A 45 -5.66 4.26 -0.74
CA ALA A 45 -5.60 4.41 -2.19
C ALA A 45 -4.45 3.55 -2.74
N MET A 46 -4.68 2.92 -3.89
CA MET A 46 -3.71 2.05 -4.55
C MET A 46 -3.22 2.69 -5.85
N LEU A 47 -1.91 2.90 -5.95
CA LEU A 47 -1.22 3.35 -7.15
C LEU A 47 -0.59 2.14 -7.84
N VAL A 48 -1.04 1.83 -9.06
CA VAL A 48 -0.42 0.81 -9.90
C VAL A 48 0.47 1.50 -10.93
N TRP A 49 1.77 1.20 -10.87
CA TRP A 49 2.78 1.76 -11.76
C TRP A 49 3.19 0.75 -12.84
N ILE A 50 3.16 1.21 -14.09
CA ILE A 50 3.57 0.44 -15.27
C ILE A 50 4.73 1.18 -15.92
N TYR A 51 5.89 0.51 -16.04
CA TYR A 51 7.08 1.13 -16.63
C TYR A 51 6.94 1.28 -18.15
N GLY A 52 7.53 2.36 -18.67
CA GLY A 52 7.62 2.66 -20.10
C GLY A 52 8.72 1.88 -20.82
N GLY A 53 9.34 2.47 -21.83
CA GLY A 53 10.35 1.80 -22.68
C GLY A 53 9.81 1.34 -24.05
N GLY A 54 8.76 2.03 -24.52
CA GLY A 54 8.21 1.87 -25.88
C GLY A 54 7.69 0.47 -26.18
N PHE A 55 7.28 -0.29 -25.15
CA PHE A 55 6.87 -1.69 -25.25
C PHE A 55 7.97 -2.64 -25.74
N MET A 56 9.21 -2.18 -25.86
CA MET A 56 10.35 -2.95 -26.39
C MET A 56 11.35 -3.34 -25.30
N SER A 57 11.48 -2.54 -24.24
CA SER A 57 12.41 -2.77 -23.15
C SER A 57 11.88 -2.22 -21.82
N GLY A 58 12.49 -2.63 -20.71
CA GLY A 58 12.20 -2.09 -19.37
C GLY A 58 12.05 -3.17 -18.29
N THR A 59 12.09 -2.75 -17.03
CA THR A 59 11.81 -3.60 -15.86
C THR A 59 11.37 -2.77 -14.66
N SER A 60 10.54 -3.34 -13.79
CA SER A 60 9.92 -2.74 -12.60
C SER A 60 10.83 -2.77 -11.36
N THR A 61 11.98 -3.42 -11.46
CA THR A 61 12.95 -3.63 -10.37
C THR A 61 14.13 -2.66 -10.39
N LEU A 62 14.12 -1.63 -11.25
CA LEU A 62 15.17 -0.61 -11.16
C LEU A 62 15.06 0.13 -9.82
N ASP A 63 16.20 0.47 -9.23
CA ASP A 63 16.27 1.23 -7.98
C ASP A 63 15.55 2.58 -8.07
N VAL A 64 15.56 3.21 -9.27
CA VAL A 64 14.81 4.46 -9.53
C VAL A 64 13.29 4.30 -9.40
N TYR A 65 12.77 3.08 -9.46
CA TYR A 65 11.35 2.77 -9.28
C TYR A 65 11.02 2.25 -7.88
N ASN A 66 11.93 2.37 -6.92
CA ASN A 66 11.63 2.06 -5.52
C ASN A 66 10.58 3.05 -4.97
N ALA A 67 9.40 2.52 -4.65
CA ALA A 67 8.26 3.30 -4.20
C ALA A 67 8.12 3.39 -2.67
N GLU A 68 9.13 3.03 -1.90
CA GLU A 68 9.10 3.07 -0.43
C GLU A 68 8.78 4.47 0.11
N ILE A 69 9.52 5.49 -0.36
CA ILE A 69 9.31 6.89 0.04
C ILE A 69 7.94 7.39 -0.45
N LEU A 70 7.55 7.02 -1.66
CA LEU A 70 6.27 7.43 -2.25
C LEU A 70 5.08 6.87 -1.46
N ALA A 71 5.15 5.59 -1.09
CA ALA A 71 4.13 4.94 -0.27
C ALA A 71 4.03 5.59 1.11
N ALA A 72 5.17 5.84 1.77
CA ALA A 72 5.23 6.43 3.10
C ALA A 72 4.72 7.88 3.13
N VAL A 73 5.20 8.73 2.22
CA VAL A 73 4.82 10.16 2.17
C VAL A 73 3.39 10.34 1.68
N GLY A 74 2.96 9.59 0.67
CA GLY A 74 1.61 9.68 0.11
C GLY A 74 0.54 8.98 0.95
N ASN A 75 0.92 8.15 1.93
CA ASN A 75 0.02 7.23 2.64
C ASN A 75 -0.85 6.42 1.64
N VAL A 76 -0.21 5.91 0.58
CA VAL A 76 -0.81 5.11 -0.49
C VAL A 76 -0.10 3.77 -0.63
N ILE A 77 -0.82 2.73 -1.04
CA ILE A 77 -0.22 1.46 -1.44
C ILE A 77 0.31 1.64 -2.86
N VAL A 78 1.57 1.28 -3.10
CA VAL A 78 2.14 1.32 -4.46
C VAL A 78 2.42 -0.09 -4.92
N ALA A 79 2.10 -0.39 -6.18
CA ALA A 79 2.34 -1.67 -6.80
C ALA A 79 3.04 -1.45 -8.16
N SER A 80 4.13 -2.16 -8.44
CA SER A 80 4.79 -2.13 -9.76
C SER A 80 4.85 -3.52 -10.39
N MET A 81 4.41 -3.65 -11.64
CA MET A 81 4.24 -4.94 -12.30
C MET A 81 5.15 -5.13 -13.50
N GLN A 82 5.60 -6.37 -13.69
CA GLN A 82 6.27 -6.79 -14.91
C GLN A 82 5.29 -7.25 -15.98
N TYR A 83 5.57 -6.88 -17.23
CA TYR A 83 4.85 -7.37 -18.40
C TYR A 83 5.84 -7.83 -19.48
N ARG A 84 5.35 -8.61 -20.45
CA ARG A 84 6.18 -9.05 -21.59
C ARG A 84 6.34 -7.88 -22.56
N VAL A 85 7.54 -7.72 -23.10
CA VAL A 85 7.91 -6.67 -24.06
C VAL A 85 8.38 -7.27 -25.38
N GLY A 86 8.45 -6.45 -26.43
CA GLY A 86 8.86 -6.85 -27.78
C GLY A 86 7.88 -7.85 -28.41
N ALA A 87 8.40 -8.69 -29.31
CA ALA A 87 7.60 -9.73 -29.98
C ALA A 87 6.95 -10.71 -28.98
N PHE A 88 7.58 -10.96 -27.84
CA PHE A 88 7.00 -11.84 -26.81
C PHE A 88 5.76 -11.27 -26.12
N GLY A 89 5.55 -9.94 -26.17
CA GLY A 89 4.40 -9.27 -25.58
C GLY A 89 3.39 -8.74 -26.59
N PHE A 90 3.84 -8.32 -27.77
CA PHE A 90 3.06 -7.49 -28.69
C PHE A 90 3.10 -7.94 -30.16
N PHE A 91 3.56 -9.16 -30.45
CA PHE A 91 3.45 -9.72 -31.79
C PHE A 91 1.98 -10.02 -32.13
N TYR A 92 1.50 -9.53 -33.27
CA TYR A 92 0.16 -9.79 -33.80
C TYR A 92 0.25 -10.12 -35.30
N LEU A 93 -0.73 -10.88 -35.81
CA LEU A 93 -0.91 -11.23 -37.22
C LEU A 93 -2.29 -10.72 -37.69
#